data_AF-A0A447PND7-F1
#
_entry.id   AF-A0A447PND7-F1
#
_cell.length_a   1.000
_cell.length_b   1.000
_cell.length_c   1.000
_cell.angle_alpha   90.00
_cell.angle_beta   90.00
_cell.angle_gamma   90.00
#
_symmetry.space_group_name_H-M   'P 1'
#
loop_
_entity.id
_entity.type
_entity.pdbx_description
1 polymer ?
#
loop_
_entity_poly.entity_id
_entity_poly.type
_entity_poly.pdbx_seq_one_letter_code
_entity_poly.pdbx_strand_id
1 'polypeptide(L)'
;MFTDEQKGLLATGIIKAEGNMTSGDAHLAVNFPLLLEKGLDGLRDKVAERRSRINLTVLEDLHGEQFLKAIDIVLDAVSQHITRFAALARQMAGEETRESRRKELLTIAEKLRGDRPPTAANLLASTAIVLLHPTDSTN
;
A
#
# COMPACT_ATOMS: atom_id res chain seq x y z
N MET A 1 6.72 -21.05 -22.09
CA MET A 1 8.19 -20.94 -22.23
C MET A 1 8.49 -20.36 -23.62
N PHE A 2 9.49 -19.49 -23.77
CA PHE A 2 9.82 -18.87 -25.07
C PHE A 2 10.34 -19.89 -26.09
N THR A 3 9.95 -19.70 -27.36
CA THR A 3 10.48 -20.45 -28.50
C THR A 3 11.92 -20.02 -28.82
N ASP A 4 12.65 -20.81 -29.61
CA ASP A 4 14.04 -20.49 -29.95
C ASP A 4 14.15 -19.26 -30.84
N GLU A 5 13.16 -19.02 -31.71
CA GLU A 5 13.02 -17.77 -32.45
C GLU A 5 12.88 -16.57 -31.51
N GLN A 6 12.00 -16.66 -30.50
CA GLN A 6 11.80 -15.59 -29.51
C GLN A 6 13.06 -15.31 -28.70
N LYS A 7 13.82 -16.36 -28.33
CA LYS A 7 15.12 -16.19 -27.65
C LYS A 7 16.14 -15.52 -28.56
N GLY A 8 16.19 -15.90 -29.84
CA GLY A 8 17.04 -15.27 -30.85
C GLY A 8 16.75 -13.77 -30.96
N LEU A 9 15.47 -13.39 -31.07
CA LEU A 9 15.04 -11.99 -31.12
C LEU A 9 15.48 -11.20 -29.88
N LEU A 10 15.26 -11.74 -28.68
CA LEU A 10 15.69 -11.10 -27.43
C LEU A 10 17.23 -10.97 -27.36
N ALA A 11 17.98 -11.98 -27.81
CA ALA A 11 19.44 -11.97 -27.79
C ALA A 11 20.05 -10.92 -28.73
N THR A 12 19.42 -10.64 -29.87
CA THR A 12 19.85 -9.53 -30.74
C THR A 12 19.58 -8.15 -30.14
N GLY A 13 18.63 -8.05 -29.20
CA GLY A 13 18.19 -6.79 -28.63
C GLY A 13 17.28 -5.95 -29.55
N ILE A 14 16.84 -6.50 -30.70
CA ILE A 14 15.91 -5.79 -31.61
C ILE A 14 14.50 -5.66 -31.01
N ILE A 15 14.08 -6.67 -30.24
CA ILE A 15 12.90 -6.63 -29.39
C ILE A 15 13.39 -6.81 -27.96
N LYS A 16 12.96 -5.92 -27.05
CA LYS A 16 13.36 -5.95 -25.65
C LYS A 16 12.13 -6.01 -24.75
N ALA A 17 12.19 -6.89 -23.78
CA ALA A 17 11.17 -7.04 -22.73
C ALA A 17 11.83 -7.19 -21.35
N GLU A 18 13.07 -6.72 -21.20
CA GLU A 18 13.88 -6.92 -20.00
C GLU A 18 13.17 -6.41 -18.74
N GLY A 19 12.63 -5.17 -18.77
CA GLY A 19 11.86 -4.63 -17.64
C GLY A 19 10.70 -5.52 -17.24
N ASN A 20 9.88 -5.97 -18.19
CA ASN A 20 8.75 -6.87 -17.92
C ASN A 20 9.18 -8.23 -17.35
N MET A 21 10.41 -8.69 -17.62
CA MET A 21 10.93 -9.96 -17.12
C MET A 21 11.66 -9.83 -15.78
N THR A 22 12.17 -8.64 -15.45
CA THR A 22 13.04 -8.42 -14.27
C THR A 22 12.41 -7.53 -13.21
N SER A 23 11.29 -6.86 -13.50
CA SER A 23 10.55 -6.04 -12.53
C SER A 23 9.05 -6.36 -12.53
N GLY A 24 8.36 -5.90 -11.49
CA GLY A 24 6.90 -5.85 -11.50
C GLY A 24 6.39 -4.89 -12.59
N ASP A 25 5.12 -5.04 -12.97
CA ASP A 25 4.51 -4.20 -14.00
C ASP A 25 4.31 -2.76 -13.50
N ALA A 26 3.60 -2.57 -12.39
CA ALA A 26 3.35 -1.29 -11.70
C ALA A 26 2.70 -0.15 -12.51
N HIS A 27 2.68 -0.18 -13.85
CA HIS A 27 2.19 0.88 -14.75
C HIS A 27 0.67 1.06 -14.69
N LEU A 28 0.16 1.50 -13.55
CA LEU A 28 -1.25 1.74 -13.29
C LEU A 28 -1.41 2.94 -12.34
N ALA A 29 -2.58 3.56 -12.38
CA ALA A 29 -3.02 4.51 -11.36
C ALA A 29 -4.00 3.80 -10.43
N VAL A 30 -3.66 3.71 -9.13
CA VAL A 30 -4.58 3.15 -8.13
C VAL A 30 -5.72 4.12 -7.82
N ASN A 31 -6.83 3.60 -7.29
CA ASN A 31 -8.01 4.40 -6.96
C ASN A 31 -7.83 5.15 -5.63
N PHE A 32 -7.03 6.21 -5.64
CA PHE A 32 -6.84 7.07 -4.47
C PHE A 32 -8.14 7.73 -3.96
N PRO A 33 -9.08 8.20 -4.82
CA PRO A 33 -10.36 8.70 -4.32
C PRO A 33 -11.09 7.70 -3.42
N LEU A 34 -11.14 6.42 -3.80
CA LEU A 34 -11.73 5.37 -2.98
C LEU A 34 -10.99 5.18 -1.64
N LEU A 35 -9.66 5.18 -1.67
CA LEU A 35 -8.85 5.05 -0.46
C LEU A 35 -9.08 6.23 0.50
N LEU A 36 -9.13 7.45 -0.01
CA LEU A 36 -9.35 8.66 0.79
C LEU A 36 -10.78 8.73 1.34
N GLU A 37 -11.76 8.23 0.60
CA GLU A 37 -13.16 8.19 1.03
C GLU A 37 -13.40 7.12 2.11
N LYS A 38 -12.86 5.90 1.91
CA LYS A 38 -13.17 4.75 2.78
C LYS A 38 -12.15 4.51 3.89
N GLY A 39 -10.92 4.96 3.73
CA GLY A 39 -9.80 4.52 4.58
C GLY A 39 -9.51 3.03 4.46
N LEU A 40 -8.53 2.53 5.22
CA LEU A 40 -8.18 1.10 5.20
C LEU A 40 -9.29 0.23 5.81
N ASP A 41 -9.93 0.68 6.88
CA ASP A 41 -11.02 -0.07 7.53
C ASP A 41 -12.23 -0.20 6.59
N GLY A 42 -12.64 0.88 5.92
CA GLY A 42 -13.74 0.80 4.94
C GLY A 42 -13.42 -0.07 3.72
N LEU A 43 -12.13 -0.20 3.35
CA LEU A 43 -11.70 -1.16 2.34
C LEU A 43 -11.76 -2.61 2.86
N ARG A 44 -11.41 -2.84 4.14
CA ARG A 44 -11.55 -4.16 4.77
C ARG A 44 -13.01 -4.56 4.93
N ASP A 45 -13.90 -3.63 5.28
CA ASP A 45 -15.34 -3.87 5.32
C ASP A 45 -15.89 -4.28 3.95
N LYS A 46 -15.45 -3.61 2.88
CA LYS A 46 -15.79 -3.99 1.50
C LYS A 46 -15.32 -5.40 1.14
N VAL A 47 -14.12 -5.80 1.61
CA VAL A 47 -13.59 -7.15 1.40
C VAL A 47 -14.39 -8.18 2.20
N ALA A 48 -14.67 -7.92 3.48
CA ALA A 48 -15.46 -8.79 4.34
C ALA A 48 -16.87 -9.01 3.78
N GLU A 49 -17.50 -7.94 3.30
CA GLU A 49 -18.80 -7.97 2.63
C GLU A 49 -18.76 -8.89 1.40
N ARG A 50 -17.73 -8.77 0.54
CA ARG A 50 -17.56 -9.67 -0.62
C ARG A 50 -17.28 -11.11 -0.22
N ARG A 51 -16.50 -11.35 0.85
CA ARG A 51 -16.19 -12.69 1.36
C ARG A 51 -17.43 -13.39 1.92
N SER A 52 -18.38 -12.65 2.50
CA SER A 52 -19.64 -13.22 3.02
C SER A 52 -20.52 -13.88 1.96
N ARG A 53 -20.31 -13.55 0.68
CA ARG A 53 -21.05 -14.11 -0.47
C ARG A 53 -20.34 -15.27 -1.16
N ILE A 54 -19.19 -15.71 -0.67
CA ILE A 54 -18.40 -16.78 -1.29
C ILE A 54 -19.10 -18.13 -1.06
N ASN A 55 -19.28 -18.89 -2.13
CA ASN A 55 -19.62 -20.30 -2.05
C ASN A 55 -18.38 -21.16 -2.34
N LEU A 56 -17.83 -21.81 -1.31
CA LEU A 56 -16.62 -22.63 -1.44
C LEU A 56 -16.80 -23.90 -2.28
N THR A 57 -18.04 -24.26 -2.67
CA THR A 57 -18.28 -25.36 -3.61
C THR A 57 -18.25 -24.94 -5.07
N VAL A 58 -18.06 -23.64 -5.35
CA VAL A 58 -17.87 -23.08 -6.69
C VAL A 58 -16.38 -22.79 -6.87
N LEU A 59 -15.76 -23.36 -7.90
CA LEU A 59 -14.30 -23.34 -8.08
C LEU A 59 -13.76 -21.91 -8.20
N GLU A 60 -14.46 -21.03 -8.90
CA GLU A 60 -14.10 -19.63 -9.07
C GLU A 60 -14.15 -18.87 -7.74
N ASP A 61 -15.15 -19.17 -6.90
CA ASP A 61 -15.29 -18.58 -5.57
C ASP A 61 -14.24 -19.12 -4.59
N LEU A 62 -13.79 -20.36 -4.74
CA LEU A 62 -12.66 -20.89 -3.97
C LEU A 62 -11.36 -20.10 -4.25
N HIS A 63 -11.07 -19.81 -5.52
CA HIS A 63 -9.96 -18.94 -5.88
C HIS A 63 -10.18 -17.49 -5.41
N GLY A 64 -11.41 -16.99 -5.55
CA GLY A 64 -11.82 -15.68 -5.07
C GLY A 64 -11.61 -15.49 -3.58
N GLU A 65 -11.87 -16.52 -2.76
CA GLU A 65 -11.61 -16.50 -1.33
C GLU A 65 -10.12 -16.26 -1.04
N GLN A 66 -9.23 -17.05 -1.63
CA GLN A 66 -7.79 -16.90 -1.38
C GLN A 66 -7.30 -15.49 -1.73
N PHE A 67 -7.81 -14.94 -2.83
CA PHE A 67 -7.49 -13.57 -3.24
C PHE A 67 -8.03 -12.51 -2.25
N LEU A 68 -9.29 -12.61 -1.85
CA LEU A 68 -9.90 -11.68 -0.88
C LEU A 68 -9.23 -11.75 0.50
N LYS A 69 -8.87 -12.96 0.94
CA LYS A 69 -8.10 -13.16 2.17
C LYS A 69 -6.72 -12.50 2.08
N ALA A 70 -6.02 -12.63 0.95
CA ALA A 70 -4.74 -11.95 0.74
C ALA A 70 -4.89 -10.42 0.81
N ILE A 71 -5.96 -9.86 0.23
CA ILE A 71 -6.24 -8.42 0.33
C ILE A 71 -6.45 -7.99 1.78
N ASP A 72 -7.28 -8.70 2.56
CA ASP A 72 -7.53 -8.36 3.96
C ASP A 72 -6.24 -8.39 4.80
N ILE A 73 -5.39 -9.41 4.61
CA ILE A 73 -4.09 -9.50 5.29
C ILE A 73 -3.19 -8.31 4.94
N VAL A 74 -3.11 -7.92 3.67
CA VAL A 74 -2.27 -6.80 3.25
C VAL A 74 -2.81 -5.47 3.78
N LEU A 75 -4.13 -5.24 3.76
CA LEU A 75 -4.73 -4.04 4.33
C LEU A 75 -4.43 -3.92 5.83
N ASP A 76 -4.55 -5.03 6.56
CA ASP A 76 -4.19 -5.08 7.99
C ASP A 76 -2.69 -4.79 8.21
N ALA A 77 -1.81 -5.39 7.41
CA ALA A 77 -0.37 -5.15 7.48
C ALA A 77 -0.01 -3.67 7.21
N VAL A 78 -0.70 -3.00 6.28
CA VAL A 78 -0.51 -1.56 6.03
C VAL A 78 -0.95 -0.74 7.24
N SER A 79 -2.09 -1.06 7.88
CA SER A 79 -2.53 -0.40 9.11
C SER A 79 -1.52 -0.58 10.26
N GLN A 80 -0.97 -1.77 10.42
CA GLN A 80 0.09 -2.04 11.40
C GLN A 80 1.37 -1.25 11.08
N HIS A 81 1.73 -1.13 9.81
CA HIS A 81 2.89 -0.37 9.36
C HIS A 81 2.76 1.13 9.66
N ILE A 82 1.59 1.71 9.40
CA ILE A 82 1.25 3.09 9.77
C ILE A 82 1.41 3.29 11.29
N THR A 83 0.88 2.36 12.09
CA THR A 83 0.99 2.40 13.55
C THR A 83 2.44 2.32 14.02
N ARG A 84 3.28 1.53 13.35
CA ARG A 84 4.72 1.43 13.63
C ARG A 84 5.42 2.78 13.43
N PHE A 85 5.10 3.52 12.37
CA PHE A 85 5.65 4.86 12.15
C PHE A 85 5.12 5.89 13.16
N ALA A 86 3.86 5.77 13.59
CA ALA A 86 3.32 6.61 14.65
C ALA A 86 4.08 6.41 15.98
N ALA A 87 4.38 5.15 16.32
CA ALA A 87 5.16 4.80 17.50
C ALA A 87 6.60 5.33 17.41
N LEU A 88 7.25 5.15 16.25
CA LEU A 88 8.59 5.66 15.99
C LEU A 88 8.67 7.19 16.14
N ALA A 89 7.70 7.92 15.56
CA ALA A 89 7.65 9.38 15.66
C ALA A 89 7.51 9.86 17.12
N ARG A 90 6.76 9.14 17.96
CA ARG A 90 6.66 9.44 19.40
C ARG A 90 7.96 9.18 20.14
N GLN A 91 8.61 8.06 19.85
CA GLN A 91 9.91 7.74 20.44
C GLN A 91 10.91 8.85 20.12
N MET A 92 11.04 9.22 18.84
CA MET A 92 11.93 10.30 18.40
C MET A 92 11.58 11.64 19.05
N ALA A 93 10.29 11.94 19.24
CA ALA A 93 9.87 13.16 19.94
C ALA A 93 10.29 13.19 21.42
N GLY A 94 10.38 12.04 22.08
CA GLY A 94 10.85 11.92 23.47
C GLY A 94 12.35 12.21 23.62
N GLU A 95 13.12 11.98 22.56
CA GLU A 95 14.58 12.15 22.52
C GLU A 95 15.00 13.50 21.89
N GLU A 96 14.09 14.21 21.22
CA GLU A 96 14.38 15.45 20.49
C GLU A 96 14.50 16.68 21.41
N THR A 97 15.62 17.37 21.29
CA THR A 97 15.94 18.55 22.11
C THR A 97 15.38 19.85 21.52
N ARG A 98 15.21 19.93 20.20
CA ARG A 98 14.66 21.11 19.52
C ARG A 98 13.14 21.11 19.62
N GLU A 99 12.59 22.11 20.30
CA GLU A 99 11.16 22.21 20.56
C GLU A 99 10.31 22.19 19.27
N SER A 100 10.76 22.89 18.22
CA SER A 100 10.06 22.93 16.92
C SER A 100 9.96 21.53 16.30
N ARG A 101 11.06 20.79 16.25
CA ARG A 101 11.09 19.44 15.67
C ARG A 101 10.30 18.43 16.51
N ARG A 102 10.35 18.55 17.84
CA ARG A 102 9.52 17.73 18.73
C ARG A 102 8.04 17.90 18.43
N LYS A 103 7.57 19.15 18.23
CA LYS A 103 6.17 19.44 17.85
C LYS A 103 5.80 18.82 16.51
N GLU A 104 6.68 18.87 15.51
CA GLU A 104 6.47 18.22 14.22
C GLU A 104 6.33 16.69 14.37
N LEU A 105 7.21 16.04 15.11
CA LEU A 105 7.18 14.58 15.33
C LEU A 105 5.92 14.13 16.07
N LEU A 106 5.48 14.88 17.09
CA LEU A 106 4.21 14.64 17.77
C LEU A 106 3.02 14.80 16.82
N THR A 107 3.06 15.81 15.95
CA THR A 107 2.03 16.02 14.92
C THR A 107 1.96 14.83 13.94
N ILE A 108 3.12 14.31 13.51
CA ILE A 108 3.20 13.11 12.65
C ILE A 108 2.58 11.92 13.37
N ALA A 109 2.96 11.68 14.63
CA ALA A 109 2.42 10.57 15.41
C ALA A 109 0.90 10.65 15.61
N GLU A 110 0.36 11.84 15.88
CA GLU A 110 -1.09 12.06 16.02
C GLU A 110 -1.83 11.81 14.72
N LYS A 111 -1.31 12.34 13.60
CA LYS A 111 -1.90 12.16 12.26
C LYS A 111 -1.98 10.68 11.90
N LEU A 112 -0.94 9.90 12.18
CA LEU A 112 -0.87 8.47 11.84
C LEU A 112 -1.75 7.58 12.73
N ARG A 113 -2.19 8.02 13.93
CA ARG A 113 -3.03 7.20 14.82
C ARG A 113 -4.51 7.16 14.47
N GLY A 114 -4.99 8.05 13.61
CA GLY A 114 -6.36 7.92 13.06
C GLY A 114 -7.51 8.31 14.00
N ASP A 115 -7.30 9.14 15.04
CA ASP A 115 -8.39 9.58 15.95
C ASP A 115 -9.46 10.49 15.26
N ARG A 116 -9.35 10.77 13.96
CA ARG A 116 -10.39 11.48 13.19
C ARG A 116 -10.52 10.94 11.76
N PRO A 117 -11.75 10.86 11.21
CA PRO A 117 -11.95 10.69 9.77
C PRO A 117 -11.22 11.81 9.02
N PRO A 118 -10.77 11.60 7.76
CA PRO A 118 -9.86 12.50 7.09
C PRO A 118 -10.58 13.77 6.60
N THR A 119 -10.93 14.67 7.52
CA THR A 119 -11.37 16.05 7.20
C THR A 119 -10.20 17.04 7.28
N ALA A 120 -9.00 16.60 6.92
CA ALA A 120 -7.86 17.48 6.61
C ALA A 120 -7.05 16.88 5.46
N ALA A 121 -7.53 17.12 4.25
CA ALA A 121 -7.20 16.48 2.97
C ALA A 121 -5.73 16.53 2.49
N ASN A 122 -4.78 17.14 3.23
CA ASN A 122 -3.45 17.38 2.66
C ASN A 122 -2.30 16.56 3.28
N LEU A 123 -2.31 16.30 4.60
CA LEU A 123 -1.16 15.64 5.25
C LEU A 123 -1.32 14.11 5.32
N LEU A 124 -2.51 13.60 5.65
CA LEU A 124 -2.78 12.16 5.65
C LEU A 124 -2.79 11.58 4.24
N ALA A 125 -3.34 12.31 3.27
CA ALA A 125 -3.25 11.93 1.87
C ALA A 125 -1.79 11.84 1.43
N SER A 126 -0.97 12.87 1.69
CA SER A 126 0.46 12.84 1.35
C SER A 126 1.21 11.73 2.08
N THR A 127 1.00 11.52 3.38
CA THR A 127 1.73 10.49 4.14
C THR A 127 1.25 9.07 3.83
N ALA A 128 -0.05 8.83 3.62
CA ALA A 128 -0.56 7.53 3.19
C ALA A 128 -0.16 7.21 1.76
N ILE A 129 -0.17 8.20 0.86
CA ILE A 129 0.36 8.05 -0.51
C ILE A 129 1.86 7.74 -0.45
N VAL A 130 2.65 8.47 0.35
CA VAL A 130 4.10 8.22 0.51
C VAL A 130 4.38 6.87 1.20
N LEU A 131 3.54 6.41 2.13
CA LEU A 131 3.70 5.08 2.73
C LEU A 131 3.32 3.95 1.76
N LEU A 132 2.37 4.19 0.84
CA LEU A 132 2.01 3.25 -0.23
C LEU A 132 2.93 3.36 -1.45
N HIS A 133 3.62 4.50 -1.60
CA HIS A 133 4.58 4.81 -2.65
C HIS A 133 5.86 5.37 -2.01
N PRO A 134 6.61 4.57 -1.25
CA PRO A 134 7.87 5.02 -0.69
C PRO A 134 8.81 5.27 -1.87
N THR A 135 9.05 6.55 -2.17
CA THR A 135 10.09 6.94 -3.10
C THR A 135 11.42 6.88 -2.36
N ASP A 136 12.39 6.12 -2.87
CA ASP A 136 13.77 6.22 -2.41
C ASP A 136 14.27 7.64 -2.72
N SER A 137 14.32 8.48 -1.69
CA SER A 137 15.04 9.75 -1.75
C SER A 137 16.52 9.47 -1.46
N THR A 138 17.19 8.77 -2.37
CA THR A 138 18.65 8.78 -2.43
C THR A 138 19.06 9.94 -3.35
N ASN A 139 19.34 11.08 -2.73
CA ASN A 139 20.21 12.11 -3.27
C ASN A 139 21.00 12.73 -2.11
#